data_AF-G9L0I8-F1
#
_entry.id   AF-G9L0I8-F1
#
_cell.length_a   1.000
_cell.length_b   1.000
_cell.length_c   1.000
_cell.angle_alpha   90.00
_cell.angle_beta   90.00
_cell.angle_gamma   90.00
#
_symmetry.space_group_name_H-M   'P 1'
#
loop_
_entity.id
_entity.type
_entity.pdbx_description
1 polymer ?
#
loop_
_entity_poly.entity_id
_entity_poly.type
_entity_poly.pdbx_seq_one_letter_code
_entity_poly.pdbx_strand_id
1 'polypeptide(L)' 'PTLLDLSRDECKRILRKLELEAYAGVISALRAQGDLTKEKKDLLGELSKVLSISTERHRAEVRRAVND' A
#
# COMPACT_ATOMS: atom_id res chain seq x y z
N PRO A 1 -0.59 31.45 7.26
CA PRO A 1 -0.69 30.07 6.73
C PRO A 1 0.49 29.83 5.78
N THR A 2 1.60 29.31 6.30
CA THR A 2 2.79 28.95 5.51
C THR A 2 2.49 27.70 4.70
N LEU A 3 2.27 27.91 3.40
CA LEU A 3 1.97 26.87 2.43
C LEU A 3 3.27 26.06 2.19
N LEU A 4 3.47 24.99 2.97
CA LEU A 4 4.40 23.87 2.73
C LEU A 4 5.73 24.25 2.03
N ASP A 5 6.72 24.73 2.80
CA ASP A 5 8.12 24.82 2.36
C ASP A 5 8.76 23.41 2.30
N LEU A 6 8.12 22.47 1.61
CA LEU A 6 8.67 21.14 1.39
C LEU A 6 9.49 21.16 0.11
N SER A 7 10.74 20.72 0.22
CA SER A 7 11.55 20.40 -0.95
C SER A 7 10.88 19.27 -1.76
N ARG A 8 11.21 19.23 -3.05
CA ARG A 8 10.74 18.17 -3.95
C ARG A 8 11.05 16.77 -3.42
N ASP A 9 12.19 16.61 -2.75
CA ASP A 9 12.63 15.33 -2.21
C ASP A 9 11.86 14.94 -0.95
N GLU A 10 11.49 15.91 -0.11
CA GLU A 10 10.59 15.67 1.02
C GLU A 10 9.19 15.26 0.55
N CYS A 11 8.66 15.93 -0.47
CA CYS A 11 7.39 15.54 -1.10
C CYS A 11 7.43 14.10 -1.63
N LYS A 12 8.53 13.68 -2.29
CA LYS A 12 8.70 12.30 -2.76
C LYS A 12 8.78 11.29 -1.62
N ARG A 13 9.48 11.62 -0.53
CA ARG A 13 9.57 10.74 0.66
C ARG A 13 8.20 10.58 1.32
N ILE A 14 7.46 11.68 1.48
CA ILE A 14 6.11 11.67 2.05
C ILE A 14 5.18 10.85 1.15
N LEU A 15 5.20 11.09 -0.16
CA LEU A 15 4.42 10.30 -1.12
C LEU A 15 4.72 8.81 -0.97
N ARG A 16 6.00 8.43 -0.96
CA ARG A 16 6.38 7.02 -0.86
C ARG A 16 5.92 6.39 0.45
N LYS A 17 5.97 7.13 1.55
CA LYS A 17 5.44 6.68 2.85
C LYS A 17 3.93 6.43 2.75
N LEU A 18 3.18 7.37 2.20
CA LEU A 18 1.73 7.27 2.06
C LEU A 18 1.30 6.11 1.15
N GLU A 19 1.99 5.88 0.03
CA GLU A 19 1.74 4.73 -0.86
C GLU A 19 1.88 3.40 -0.12
N LEU A 20 2.96 3.25 0.66
CA LEU A 20 3.24 2.03 1.41
C LEU A 20 2.22 1.80 2.55
N GLU A 21 1.90 2.86 3.30
CA GLU A 21 0.92 2.80 4.41
C GLU A 21 -0.49 2.50 3.90
N ALA A 22 -0.91 3.14 2.81
CA ALA A 22 -2.22 2.90 2.19
C ALA A 22 -2.32 1.44 1.72
N TYR A 23 -1.28 0.93 1.05
CA TYR A 23 -1.28 -0.45 0.57
C TYR A 23 -1.34 -1.47 1.71
N ALA A 24 -0.53 -1.26 2.75
CA ALA A 24 -0.53 -2.11 3.95
C ALA A 24 -1.90 -2.09 4.66
N GLY A 25 -2.52 -0.92 4.77
CA GLY A 25 -3.85 -0.74 5.35
C GLY A 25 -4.94 -1.52 4.59
N VAL A 26 -4.94 -1.44 3.25
CA VAL A 26 -5.90 -2.20 2.43
C VAL A 26 -5.68 -3.70 2.57
N ILE A 27 -4.43 -4.18 2.55
CA ILE A 27 -4.13 -5.60 2.76
C ILE A 27 -4.68 -6.08 4.11
N SER A 28 -4.41 -5.33 5.20
CA SER A 28 -4.91 -5.66 6.54
C SER A 28 -6.44 -5.70 6.59
N ALA A 29 -7.12 -4.73 5.97
CA ALA A 29 -8.58 -4.68 5.92
C ALA A 29 -9.17 -5.86 5.13
N LEU A 30 -8.64 -6.15 3.94
CA LEU A 30 -9.11 -7.25 3.11
C LEU A 30 -8.88 -8.61 3.76
N ARG A 31 -7.81 -8.74 4.54
CA ARG A 31 -7.52 -9.93 5.35
C ARG A 31 -8.47 -10.07 6.55
N ALA A 32 -8.77 -8.98 7.26
CA ALA A 32 -9.74 -9.00 8.36
C ALA A 32 -11.15 -9.41 7.88
N GLN A 33 -11.47 -9.17 6.61
CA GLN A 33 -12.69 -9.66 5.96
C GLN A 33 -12.67 -11.17 5.61
N GLY A 34 -11.63 -11.90 5.98
CA GLY A 34 -11.46 -13.33 5.68
C GLY A 34 -10.61 -13.59 4.44
N ASP A 35 -10.96 -14.64 3.70
CA ASP A 35 -10.13 -15.11 2.58
C ASP A 35 -10.05 -14.13 1.40
N LEU A 36 -8.94 -14.23 0.69
CA LEU A 36 -8.63 -13.40 -0.46
C LEU A 36 -9.28 -14.01 -1.72
N THR A 37 -10.47 -13.53 -2.05
CA THR A 37 -11.21 -13.91 -3.26
C THR A 37 -10.49 -13.41 -4.52
N LYS A 38 -10.93 -13.89 -5.70
CA LYS A 38 -10.40 -13.41 -6.99
C LYS A 38 -10.56 -11.90 -7.13
N GLU A 39 -11.73 -11.36 -6.79
CA GLU A 39 -12.02 -9.93 -6.83
C GLU A 39 -11.06 -9.11 -5.95
N LYS A 40 -10.80 -9.56 -4.71
CA LYS A 40 -9.83 -8.91 -3.82
C LYS A 40 -8.40 -8.95 -4.39
N LYS A 41 -8.02 -10.04 -5.08
CA LYS A 41 -6.71 -10.15 -5.75
C LYS A 41 -6.58 -9.20 -6.93
N ASP A 42 -7.61 -9.11 -7.76
CA ASP A 42 -7.64 -8.21 -8.93
C ASP A 42 -7.56 -6.75 -8.46
N LEU A 43 -8.30 -6.39 -7.40
CA LEU A 43 -8.20 -5.07 -6.75
C LEU A 43 -6.78 -4.77 -6.24
N LEU A 44 -6.14 -5.71 -5.54
CA LEU A 44 -4.78 -5.53 -5.05
C LEU A 44 -3.75 -5.42 -6.18
N GLY A 45 -4.01 -6.06 -7.32
CA GLY A 45 -3.23 -5.95 -8.54
C GLY A 45 -3.27 -4.52 -9.09
N GLU A 46 -4.46 -3.97 -9.29
CA GLU A 46 -4.61 -2.59 -9.77
C GLU A 46 -4.08 -1.57 -8.77
N LEU A 47 -4.36 -1.76 -7.48
CA LEU A 47 -3.84 -0.88 -6.43
C LEU A 47 -2.30 -0.88 -6.39
N SER A 48 -1.67 -2.05 -6.57
CA SER A 48 -0.20 -2.14 -6.59
C SER A 48 0.42 -1.36 -7.75
N LYS A 49 -0.23 -1.33 -8.91
CA LYS A 49 0.21 -0.55 -10.07
C LYS A 49 0.08 0.95 -9.81
N VAL A 50 -1.08 1.39 -9.30
CA VAL A 50 -1.36 2.80 -9.02
C VAL A 50 -0.42 3.37 -7.95
N LEU A 51 -0.14 2.60 -6.91
CA LEU A 51 0.73 3.01 -5.79
C LEU A 51 2.21 2.63 -5.97
N SER A 52 2.63 2.20 -7.18
CA SER A 52 4.02 1.83 -7.48
C SER A 52 4.61 0.83 -6.47
N ILE A 53 3.85 -0.22 -6.15
CA ILE A 53 4.24 -1.28 -5.23
C ILE A 53 4.87 -2.42 -6.03
N SER A 54 6.11 -2.77 -5.70
CA SER A 54 6.80 -3.87 -6.36
C SER A 54 6.20 -5.22 -5.98
N THR A 55 6.41 -6.24 -6.82
CA THR A 55 5.91 -7.59 -6.54
C THR A 55 6.51 -8.17 -5.25
N GLU A 56 7.76 -7.82 -4.92
CA GLU A 56 8.45 -8.20 -3.70
C GLU A 56 7.78 -7.57 -2.48
N ARG A 57 7.43 -6.27 -2.56
CA ARG A 57 6.75 -5.56 -1.47
C ARG A 57 5.34 -6.10 -1.27
N HIS A 58 4.60 -6.35 -2.34
CA HIS A 58 3.30 -7.00 -2.28
C HIS A 58 3.39 -8.35 -1.54
N ARG A 59 4.33 -9.23 -1.95
CA ARG A 59 4.53 -10.52 -1.29
C ARG A 59 4.89 -10.38 0.20
N ALA A 60 5.67 -9.36 0.56
CA ALA A 60 6.02 -9.08 1.95
C ALA A 60 4.80 -8.64 2.78
N GLU A 61 3.96 -7.74 2.26
CA GLU A 61 2.74 -7.30 2.94
C GLU A 61 1.71 -8.42 3.12
N VAL A 62 1.56 -9.28 2.11
CA VAL A 62 0.69 -10.47 2.22
C VAL A 62 1.19 -11.40 3.32
N ARG A 63 2.50 -11.68 3.40
CA ARG A 63 3.06 -12.48 4.49
C ARG A 63 2.86 -11.83 5.86
N ARG A 64 3.06 -10.51 5.96
CA ARG A 64 2.81 -9.76 7.20
C ARG A 64 1.37 -9.95 7.66
N ALA A 65 0.40 -9.64 6.81
CA ALA A 65 -1.01 -9.69 7.19
C ALA A 65 -1.56 -11.10 7.45
N VAL A 66 -0.92 -12.15 6.94
CA VAL A 66 -1.26 -13.54 7.29
C VAL A 66 -0.74 -13.92 8.67
N ASN A 67 0.35 -13.31 9.12
CA ASN A 67 1.00 -13.59 10.40
C ASN A 67 0.58 -12.65 11.54
N ASP A 68 -0.01 -11.50 11.21
CA ASP A 68 -0.71 -10.61 12.16
C ASP A 68 -2.09 -11.20 12.53
#